data_AF-A0AAD7AAA5-F1
#
_entry.id   AF-A0AAD7AAA5-F1
#
_cell.length_a   1.000
_cell.length_b   1.000
_cell.length_c   1.000
_cell.angle_alpha   90.00
_cell.angle_beta   90.00
_cell.angle_gamma   90.00
#
_symmetry.space_group_name_H-M   'P 1'
#
loop_
_entity.id
_entity.type
_entity.pdbx_description
1 polymer ?
#
loop_
_entity_poly.entity_id
_entity_poly.type
_entity_poly.pdbx_seq_one_letter_code
_entity_poly.pdbx_strand_id
1 'polypeptide(L)'
;MLPPRAYTFIGLNGLRVLSVIGLLLVFSSNIVTLAHDLQAVDRFQQGKAAATSATSNATAQDILHADYIIDSTVPNQPAGVVWAVVNRLLIIFQVLILLLSEFGWPSAFFDRFFPVLGKDFGLGPLGIVQCLLGAAILSHHSSEFSLVAAFFLFSIGCINILAGLIFRQSAKSKRSITSWRDHAKSALPTHVAGVDIRPIASAAPSFVSSVFKGNDEKPQAEAKIGYGFGVQGEKAAGLRGYLISKPVDSLPRYAPKRSSSIS
;
A
#
# COMPACT_ATOMS: atom_id res chain seq x y z
N MET A 1 24.46 16.71 3.75
CA MET A 1 24.05 16.15 2.44
C MET A 1 23.41 14.80 2.70
N LEU A 2 22.16 14.58 2.29
CA LEU A 2 21.48 13.31 2.55
C LEU A 2 22.12 12.18 1.70
N PRO A 3 22.11 10.92 2.18
CA PRO A 3 22.61 9.79 1.41
C PRO A 3 21.87 9.68 0.06
N PRO A 4 22.53 9.30 -1.05
CA PRO A 4 21.89 9.12 -2.36
C PRO A 4 20.62 8.25 -2.32
N ARG A 5 20.60 7.26 -1.40
CA ARG A 5 19.45 6.38 -1.17
C ARG A 5 18.23 7.11 -0.59
N ALA A 6 18.43 8.13 0.25
CA ALA A 6 17.35 8.92 0.82
C ALA A 6 16.63 9.76 -0.25
N TYR A 7 17.37 10.36 -1.19
CA TYR A 7 16.77 11.08 -2.32
C TYR A 7 15.91 10.16 -3.20
N THR A 8 16.37 8.93 -3.47
CA THR A 8 15.56 7.97 -4.23
C THR A 8 14.29 7.55 -3.48
N PHE A 9 14.36 7.40 -2.16
CA PHE A 9 13.20 7.06 -1.33
C PHE A 9 12.16 8.18 -1.32
N ILE A 10 12.60 9.42 -1.15
CA ILE A 10 11.75 10.61 -1.14
C ILE A 10 11.11 10.83 -2.50
N GLY A 11 11.89 10.74 -3.59
CA GLY A 11 11.38 10.89 -4.95
C GLY A 11 10.35 9.82 -5.32
N LEU A 12 10.61 8.55 -4.94
CA LEU A 12 9.68 7.47 -5.19
C LEU A 12 8.37 7.61 -4.39
N ASN A 13 8.42 8.06 -3.14
CA ASN A 13 7.19 8.34 -2.37
C ASN A 13 6.46 9.58 -2.90
N GLY A 14 7.17 10.63 -3.33
CA GLY A 14 6.55 11.79 -3.98
C GLY A 14 5.80 11.40 -5.25
N LEU A 15 6.40 10.53 -6.08
CA LEU A 15 5.77 10.01 -7.29
C LEU A 15 4.51 9.18 -6.98
N ARG A 16 4.50 8.42 -5.86
CA ARG A 16 3.28 7.75 -5.37
C ARG A 16 2.19 8.74 -4.99
N VAL A 17 2.53 9.80 -4.25
CA VAL A 17 1.55 10.83 -3.86
C VAL A 17 0.97 11.53 -5.09
N LEU A 18 1.81 11.91 -6.04
CA LEU A 18 1.36 12.53 -7.30
C LEU A 18 0.45 11.60 -8.10
N SER A 19 0.81 10.31 -8.18
CA SER A 19 0.00 9.26 -8.80
C SER A 19 -1.38 9.13 -8.17
N VAL A 20 -1.46 9.11 -6.83
CA VAL A 20 -2.74 9.10 -6.09
C VAL A 20 -3.56 10.37 -6.36
N ILE A 21 -2.93 11.55 -6.34
CA ILE A 21 -3.62 12.81 -6.65
C ILE A 21 -4.18 12.78 -8.07
N GLY A 22 -3.40 12.32 -9.05
CA GLY A 22 -3.85 12.21 -10.45
C GLY A 22 -5.03 11.26 -10.61
N LEU A 23 -5.00 10.11 -9.94
CA LEU A 23 -6.11 9.15 -9.93
C LEU A 23 -7.37 9.76 -9.29
N LEU A 24 -7.24 10.51 -8.19
CA LEU A 24 -8.37 11.18 -7.54
C LEU A 24 -8.99 12.28 -8.41
N LEU A 25 -8.16 13.07 -9.10
CA LEU A 25 -8.63 14.09 -10.03
C LEU A 25 -9.39 13.47 -11.20
N VAL A 26 -8.85 12.41 -11.80
CA VAL A 26 -9.51 11.68 -12.89
C VAL A 26 -10.79 10.99 -12.44
N PHE A 27 -10.81 10.44 -11.22
CA PHE A 27 -12.01 9.86 -10.62
C PHE A 27 -13.11 10.90 -10.47
N SER A 28 -12.81 12.03 -9.82
CA SER A 28 -13.74 13.13 -9.61
C SER A 28 -14.25 13.69 -10.94
N SER A 29 -13.35 13.90 -11.89
CA SER A 29 -13.74 14.44 -13.20
C SER A 29 -14.63 13.49 -13.99
N ASN A 30 -14.42 12.18 -13.93
CA ASN A 30 -15.28 11.23 -14.65
C ASN A 30 -16.69 11.17 -14.05
N ILE A 31 -16.86 11.34 -12.74
CA ILE A 31 -18.18 11.45 -12.10
C ILE A 31 -18.92 12.69 -12.60
N VAL A 32 -18.24 13.83 -12.66
CA VAL A 32 -18.83 15.09 -13.15
C VAL A 32 -19.24 14.95 -14.62
N THR A 33 -18.36 14.42 -15.47
CA THR A 33 -18.68 14.19 -16.89
C THR A 33 -19.87 13.25 -17.05
N LEU A 34 -19.92 12.15 -16.28
CA LEU A 34 -21.05 11.22 -16.30
C LEU A 34 -22.37 11.90 -15.90
N ALA A 35 -22.34 12.77 -14.89
CA ALA A 35 -23.54 13.52 -14.48
C ALA A 35 -24.00 14.48 -15.58
N HIS A 36 -23.09 15.17 -16.26
CA HIS A 36 -23.42 16.03 -17.41
C HIS A 36 -24.00 15.22 -18.58
N ASP A 37 -23.42 14.07 -18.89
CA ASP A 37 -23.92 13.18 -19.95
C ASP A 37 -25.35 12.69 -19.65
N LEU A 38 -25.65 12.31 -18.40
CA LEU A 38 -26.99 11.87 -18.00
C LEU A 38 -28.02 13.02 -18.06
N GLN A 39 -27.64 14.23 -17.64
CA GLN A 39 -28.51 15.40 -17.74
C GLN A 39 -28.79 15.78 -19.20
N ALA A 40 -27.80 15.66 -20.08
CA ALA A 40 -27.97 15.92 -21.50
C ALA A 40 -28.91 14.90 -22.16
N VAL A 41 -28.81 13.62 -21.80
CA VAL A 41 -29.73 12.56 -22.26
C VAL A 41 -31.16 12.84 -21.81
N ASP A 42 -31.38 13.23 -20.56
CA ASP A 42 -32.72 13.55 -20.04
C ASP A 42 -33.35 14.73 -20.79
N ARG A 43 -32.59 15.83 -20.98
CA ARG A 43 -33.02 16.98 -21.78
C ARG A 43 -33.34 16.61 -23.22
N PHE A 44 -32.52 15.76 -23.83
CA PHE A 44 -32.70 15.30 -25.20
C PHE A 44 -33.94 14.41 -25.36
N GLN A 45 -34.22 13.53 -24.40
CA GLN A 45 -35.43 12.70 -24.38
C GLN A 45 -36.69 13.57 -24.24
N GLN A 46 -36.67 14.56 -23.35
CA GLN A 46 -37.77 15.51 -23.16
C GLN A 46 -37.99 16.37 -24.42
N GLY A 47 -36.90 16.85 -25.05
CA GLY A 47 -36.95 17.59 -26.31
C GLY A 47 -37.48 16.75 -27.48
N LYS A 48 -37.10 15.47 -27.58
CA LYS A 48 -37.65 14.53 -28.57
C LYS A 48 -39.16 14.33 -28.41
N ALA A 49 -39.64 14.14 -27.18
CA ALA A 49 -41.07 13.98 -26.90
C ALA A 49 -41.89 15.24 -27.20
N ALA A 50 -41.31 16.43 -26.98
CA ALA A 50 -41.93 17.70 -27.35
C ALA A 50 -41.92 17.95 -28.87
N ALA A 51 -40.84 17.57 -29.56
CA ALA A 51 -40.68 17.75 -31.00
C ALA A 51 -41.60 16.86 -31.85
N THR A 52 -41.95 15.66 -31.37
CA THR A 52 -42.99 14.83 -32.02
C THR A 52 -44.40 15.41 -31.93
N SER A 53 -44.62 16.41 -31.06
CA SER A 53 -45.93 17.06 -30.86
C SER A 53 -46.04 18.44 -31.51
N ALA A 54 -44.94 19.02 -32.01
CA ALA A 54 -44.91 20.36 -32.61
C ALA A 54 -44.49 20.31 -34.08
N THR A 55 -45.18 21.10 -34.92
CA THR A 55 -44.90 21.25 -36.36
C THR A 55 -43.42 21.53 -36.63
N SER A 56 -42.80 20.66 -37.43
CA SER A 56 -41.37 20.59 -37.74
C SER A 56 -40.74 21.92 -38.17
N ASN A 57 -40.01 22.57 -37.27
CA ASN A 57 -39.02 23.60 -37.61
C ASN A 57 -37.72 22.93 -38.10
N ALA A 58 -37.05 23.50 -39.11
CA ALA A 58 -35.82 22.94 -39.68
C ALA A 58 -34.70 22.74 -38.64
N THR A 59 -34.64 23.60 -37.61
CA THR A 59 -33.71 23.48 -36.49
C THR A 59 -33.98 22.26 -35.61
N ALA A 60 -35.24 21.81 -35.50
CA ALA A 60 -35.60 20.63 -34.73
C ALA A 60 -35.18 19.33 -35.45
N GLN A 61 -35.18 19.33 -36.78
CA GLN A 61 -34.71 18.19 -37.58
C GLN A 61 -33.19 18.02 -37.48
N ASP A 62 -32.43 19.12 -37.47
CA ASP A 62 -30.96 19.10 -37.33
C ASP A 62 -30.51 18.53 -35.96
N ILE A 63 -31.25 18.84 -34.90
CA ILE A 63 -31.02 18.29 -33.55
C ILE A 63 -31.32 16.78 -33.48
N LEU A 64 -32.28 16.29 -34.27
CA LEU A 64 -32.62 14.86 -34.34
C LEU A 64 -31.57 14.06 -35.14
N HIS A 65 -30.91 14.71 -36.09
CA HIS A 65 -29.91 14.10 -36.99
C HIS A 65 -28.45 14.27 -36.55
N ALA A 66 -28.18 14.95 -35.42
CA ALA A 66 -26.83 15.02 -34.87
C ALA A 66 -26.33 13.63 -34.43
N ASP A 67 -25.07 13.31 -34.78
CA ASP A 67 -24.42 12.05 -34.40
C ASP A 67 -24.21 11.91 -32.88
N TYR A 68 -24.11 13.04 -32.18
CA TYR A 68 -23.97 13.14 -30.72
C TYR A 68 -25.06 14.03 -30.14
N ILE A 69 -25.43 13.78 -28.88
CA ILE A 69 -26.32 14.66 -28.12
C ILE A 69 -25.58 15.99 -27.86
N ILE A 70 -26.28 17.10 -28.07
CA ILE A 70 -25.72 18.45 -27.87
C ILE A 70 -25.19 18.60 -26.44
N ASP A 71 -23.99 19.14 -26.31
CA ASP A 71 -23.26 19.32 -25.05
C ASP A 71 -22.95 18.01 -24.30
N SER A 72 -22.87 16.87 -25.00
CA SER A 72 -22.57 15.58 -24.39
C SER A 72 -21.65 14.72 -25.23
N THR A 73 -21.03 13.76 -24.55
CA THR A 73 -20.18 12.72 -25.15
C THR A 73 -20.94 11.52 -25.67
N VAL A 74 -22.27 11.57 -25.58
CA VAL A 74 -23.15 10.44 -25.87
C VAL A 74 -23.55 10.39 -27.35
N PRO A 75 -23.28 9.29 -28.07
CA PRO A 75 -23.77 9.14 -29.43
C PRO A 75 -25.29 8.91 -29.46
N ASN A 76 -25.96 9.51 -30.44
CA ASN A 76 -27.42 9.47 -30.64
C ASN A 76 -27.90 8.16 -31.31
N GLN A 77 -27.06 7.13 -31.34
CA GLN A 77 -27.41 5.80 -31.87
C GLN A 77 -28.21 4.99 -30.82
N PRO A 78 -29.01 3.98 -31.22
CA PRO A 78 -29.88 3.22 -30.31
C PRO A 78 -29.21 2.62 -29.08
N ALA A 79 -27.92 2.27 -29.18
CA ALA A 79 -27.11 1.73 -28.08
C ALA A 79 -26.04 2.72 -27.56
N GLY A 80 -25.97 3.94 -28.12
CA GLY A 80 -24.91 4.90 -27.84
C GLY A 80 -24.88 5.39 -26.39
N VAL A 81 -26.06 5.65 -25.81
CA VAL A 81 -26.22 6.04 -24.40
C VAL A 81 -25.68 4.96 -23.46
N VAL A 82 -26.09 3.71 -23.66
CA VAL A 82 -25.65 2.58 -22.82
C VAL A 82 -24.14 2.40 -22.93
N TRP A 83 -23.60 2.45 -24.14
CA TRP A 83 -22.16 2.29 -24.36
C TRP A 83 -21.34 3.41 -23.71
N ALA A 84 -21.78 4.67 -23.83
CA ALA A 84 -21.09 5.81 -23.22
C ALA A 84 -21.08 5.69 -21.68
N VAL A 85 -22.22 5.35 -21.06
CA VAL A 85 -22.31 5.17 -19.61
C VAL A 85 -21.47 3.99 -19.13
N VAL A 86 -21.54 2.85 -19.81
CA VAL A 86 -20.74 1.66 -19.46
C VAL A 86 -19.25 1.96 -19.57
N ASN A 87 -18.79 2.63 -20.63
CA ASN A 87 -17.39 3.02 -20.78
C ASN A 87 -16.92 3.93 -19.62
N ARG A 88 -17.73 4.92 -19.21
CA ARG A 88 -17.44 5.78 -18.05
C ARG A 88 -17.37 4.99 -16.75
N LEU A 89 -18.30 4.04 -16.54
CA LEU A 89 -18.29 3.17 -15.36
C LEU A 89 -17.05 2.25 -15.32
N LEU A 90 -16.64 1.71 -16.46
CA LEU A 90 -15.42 0.91 -16.58
C LEU A 90 -14.16 1.73 -16.28
N ILE A 91 -14.08 2.98 -16.77
CA ILE A 91 -12.98 3.90 -16.44
C ILE A 91 -12.95 4.17 -14.92
N ILE A 92 -14.09 4.50 -14.31
CA ILE A 92 -14.19 4.73 -12.86
C ILE A 92 -13.73 3.49 -12.07
N PHE A 93 -14.18 2.30 -12.48
CA PHE A 93 -13.79 1.04 -11.86
C PHE A 93 -12.28 0.78 -11.99
N GLN A 94 -11.70 1.03 -13.17
CA GLN A 94 -10.27 0.88 -13.41
C GLN A 94 -9.44 1.86 -12.54
N VAL A 95 -9.89 3.12 -12.43
CA VAL A 95 -9.25 4.11 -11.53
C VAL A 95 -9.29 3.63 -10.08
N LEU A 96 -10.42 3.06 -9.63
CA LEU A 96 -10.58 2.57 -8.27
C LEU A 96 -9.62 1.40 -7.98
N ILE A 97 -9.51 0.42 -8.89
CA ILE A 97 -8.54 -0.67 -8.77
C ILE A 97 -7.11 -0.13 -8.70
N LEU A 98 -6.75 0.84 -9.54
CA LEU A 98 -5.41 1.45 -9.52
C LEU A 98 -5.15 2.18 -8.21
N LEU A 99 -6.15 2.86 -7.67
CA LEU A 99 -6.07 3.57 -6.39
C LEU A 99 -5.88 2.59 -5.22
N LEU A 100 -6.62 1.47 -5.20
CA LEU A 100 -6.40 0.36 -4.26
C LEU A 100 -4.99 -0.24 -4.41
N SER A 101 -4.52 -0.39 -5.65
CA SER A 101 -3.17 -0.91 -5.93
C SER A 101 -2.06 0.04 -5.43
N GLU A 102 -2.30 1.36 -5.48
CA GLU A 102 -1.37 2.36 -4.95
C GLU A 102 -1.37 2.38 -3.42
N PHE A 103 -2.49 2.07 -2.76
CA PHE A 103 -2.51 1.89 -1.31
C PHE A 103 -1.91 0.54 -0.86
N GLY A 104 -1.88 -0.46 -1.75
CA GLY A 104 -1.37 -1.79 -1.46
C GLY A 104 -2.34 -2.66 -0.64
N TRP A 105 -3.62 -2.30 -0.65
CA TRP A 105 -4.69 -3.03 0.04
C TRP A 105 -5.82 -3.36 -0.93
N PRO A 106 -6.27 -4.62 -1.03
CA PRO A 106 -5.74 -5.84 -0.40
C PRO A 106 -4.58 -6.46 -1.20
N SER A 107 -3.41 -6.59 -0.56
CA SER A 107 -2.18 -7.10 -1.22
C SER A 107 -2.32 -8.52 -1.78
N ALA A 108 -2.96 -9.43 -1.04
CA ALA A 108 -3.16 -10.82 -1.46
C ALA A 108 -4.03 -10.96 -2.73
N PHE A 109 -4.97 -10.02 -2.95
CA PHE A 109 -5.80 -10.01 -4.15
C PHE A 109 -4.97 -9.66 -5.39
N PHE A 110 -4.13 -8.62 -5.30
CA PHE A 110 -3.26 -8.23 -6.39
C PHE A 110 -2.21 -9.31 -6.69
N ASP A 111 -1.62 -9.92 -5.68
CA ASP A 111 -0.64 -10.98 -5.90
C ASP A 111 -1.26 -12.25 -6.54
N ARG A 112 -2.55 -12.53 -6.28
CA ARG A 112 -3.24 -13.73 -6.79
C ARG A 112 -3.92 -13.54 -8.14
N PHE A 113 -4.65 -12.43 -8.34
CA PHE A 113 -5.50 -12.21 -9.51
C PHE A 113 -4.87 -11.25 -10.52
N PHE A 114 -4.06 -10.30 -10.07
CA PHE A 114 -3.43 -9.28 -10.93
C PHE A 114 -1.95 -9.10 -10.60
N PRO A 115 -1.11 -10.15 -10.83
CA PRO A 115 0.29 -10.15 -10.39
C PRO A 115 1.08 -8.95 -10.94
N VAL A 116 0.72 -8.46 -12.14
CA VAL A 116 1.26 -7.23 -12.75
C VAL A 116 1.17 -5.99 -11.84
N LEU A 117 0.16 -5.90 -10.98
CA LEU A 117 -0.04 -4.85 -9.99
C LEU A 117 0.44 -5.25 -8.58
N GLY A 118 0.87 -6.50 -8.40
CA GLY A 118 1.34 -7.08 -7.16
C GLY A 118 2.66 -6.48 -6.64
N LYS A 119 3.08 -6.93 -5.46
CA LYS A 119 4.28 -6.40 -4.77
C LYS A 119 5.59 -6.71 -5.49
N ASP A 120 5.59 -7.78 -6.31
CA ASP A 120 6.79 -8.32 -6.96
C ASP A 120 7.08 -7.70 -8.34
N PHE A 121 6.15 -6.88 -8.85
CA PHE A 121 6.31 -6.15 -10.11
C PHE A 121 6.64 -4.67 -9.88
N GLY A 122 7.44 -4.10 -10.79
CA GLY A 122 7.89 -2.72 -10.73
C GLY A 122 6.78 -1.69 -10.96
N LEU A 123 7.18 -0.41 -11.04
CA LEU A 123 6.27 0.72 -11.32
C LEU A 123 5.86 0.85 -12.79
N GLY A 124 6.57 0.14 -13.67
CA GLY A 124 6.39 0.24 -15.12
C GLY A 124 4.97 -0.13 -15.56
N PRO A 125 4.48 -1.34 -15.23
CA PRO A 125 3.13 -1.74 -15.63
C PRO A 125 2.03 -0.84 -15.07
N LEU A 126 2.19 -0.36 -13.83
CA LEU A 126 1.27 0.62 -13.24
C LEU A 126 1.24 1.91 -14.07
N GLY A 127 2.42 2.44 -14.44
CA GLY A 127 2.54 3.61 -15.30
C GLY A 127 1.95 3.41 -16.70
N ILE A 128 2.09 2.22 -17.28
CA ILE A 128 1.46 1.88 -18.57
C ILE A 128 -0.06 1.99 -18.48
N VAL A 129 -0.66 1.39 -17.45
CA VAL A 129 -2.13 1.43 -17.29
C VAL A 129 -2.60 2.87 -17.05
N GLN A 130 -1.87 3.67 -16.25
CA GLN A 130 -2.18 5.09 -16.04
C GLN A 130 -2.07 5.91 -17.33
N CYS A 131 -1.05 5.65 -18.14
CA CYS A 131 -0.83 6.30 -19.43
C CYS A 131 -1.96 5.96 -20.42
N LEU A 132 -2.32 4.68 -20.54
CA LEU A 132 -3.43 4.24 -21.39
C LEU A 132 -4.78 4.82 -20.92
N LEU A 133 -4.98 4.92 -19.60
CA LEU A 133 -6.19 5.51 -19.04
C LEU A 133 -6.28 7.01 -19.33
N GLY A 134 -5.17 7.73 -19.18
CA GLY A 134 -5.07 9.13 -19.58
C GLY A 134 -5.37 9.31 -21.07
N ALA A 135 -4.74 8.51 -21.93
CA ALA A 135 -4.96 8.53 -23.38
C ALA A 135 -6.41 8.24 -23.76
N ALA A 136 -7.05 7.26 -23.11
CA ALA A 136 -8.45 6.90 -23.35
C ALA A 136 -9.43 8.03 -22.95
N ILE A 137 -9.09 8.82 -21.92
CA ILE A 137 -9.90 9.99 -21.54
C ILE A 137 -9.66 11.13 -22.53
N LEU A 138 -8.42 11.32 -23.00
CA LEU A 138 -8.07 12.32 -24.02
C LEU A 138 -8.69 12.03 -25.39
N SER A 139 -8.89 10.75 -25.74
CA SER A 139 -9.49 10.39 -27.03
C SER A 139 -10.96 10.74 -27.14
N HIS A 140 -11.62 11.06 -26.01
CA HIS A 140 -12.98 11.55 -26.01
C HIS A 140 -12.99 13.06 -25.74
N HIS A 141 -13.77 13.82 -26.51
CA HIS A 141 -14.07 15.21 -26.15
C HIS A 141 -14.60 15.24 -24.71
N SER A 142 -13.98 15.99 -23.81
CA SER A 142 -14.33 16.04 -22.40
C SER A 142 -14.10 17.44 -21.86
N SER A 143 -14.72 17.74 -20.72
CA SER A 143 -14.63 19.06 -20.08
C SER A 143 -13.19 19.48 -19.81
N GLU A 144 -12.94 20.80 -19.75
CA GLU A 144 -11.60 21.35 -19.51
C GLU A 144 -10.93 20.78 -18.26
N PHE A 145 -11.70 20.58 -17.19
CA PHE A 145 -11.24 19.94 -15.96
C PHE A 145 -10.77 18.49 -16.19
N SER A 146 -11.54 17.71 -16.96
CA SER A 146 -11.20 16.33 -17.33
C SER A 146 -9.94 16.27 -18.19
N LEU A 147 -9.80 17.22 -19.11
CA LEU A 147 -8.66 17.33 -19.99
C LEU A 147 -7.36 17.59 -19.20
N VAL A 148 -7.38 18.57 -18.28
CA VAL A 148 -6.22 18.87 -17.42
C VAL A 148 -5.87 17.69 -16.52
N ALA A 149 -6.87 17.06 -15.88
CA ALA A 149 -6.66 15.90 -15.03
C ALA A 149 -6.06 14.71 -15.80
N ALA A 150 -6.52 14.48 -17.03
CA ALA A 150 -6.05 13.38 -17.85
C ALA A 150 -4.64 13.62 -18.43
N PHE A 151 -4.29 14.85 -18.82
CA PHE A 151 -2.90 15.21 -19.19
C PHE A 151 -1.93 15.07 -18.01
N PHE A 152 -2.38 15.45 -16.81
CA PHE A 152 -1.60 15.26 -15.58
C PHE A 152 -1.37 13.77 -15.29
N LEU A 153 -2.42 12.94 -15.34
CA LEU A 153 -2.31 11.49 -15.15
C LEU A 153 -1.43 10.83 -16.23
N PHE A 154 -1.56 11.26 -17.49
CA PHE A 154 -0.74 10.77 -18.59
C PHE A 154 0.75 11.06 -18.36
N SER A 155 1.08 12.29 -17.98
CA SER A 155 2.45 12.72 -17.69
C SER A 155 3.05 11.92 -16.52
N ILE A 156 2.28 11.72 -15.43
CA ILE A 156 2.70 10.88 -14.31
C ILE A 156 2.86 9.41 -14.72
N GLY A 157 1.97 8.91 -15.59
CA GLY A 157 2.08 7.58 -16.18
C GLY A 157 3.41 7.40 -16.90
N CYS A 158 3.81 8.35 -17.75
CA CYS A 158 5.13 8.35 -18.40
C CYS A 158 6.28 8.34 -17.39
N ILE A 159 6.21 9.16 -16.34
CA ILE A 159 7.24 9.17 -15.28
C ILE A 159 7.29 7.83 -14.54
N ASN A 160 6.14 7.21 -14.26
CA ASN A 160 6.06 5.88 -13.64
C ASN A 160 6.61 4.77 -14.55
N ILE A 161 6.43 4.88 -15.87
CA ILE A 161 7.06 3.98 -16.85
C ILE A 161 8.58 4.12 -16.79
N LEU A 162 9.11 5.34 -16.88
CA LEU A 162 10.56 5.60 -16.82
C LEU A 162 11.15 5.13 -15.49
N ALA A 163 10.51 5.45 -14.36
CA ALA A 163 10.92 4.95 -13.05
C ALA A 163 10.86 3.42 -12.98
N GLY A 164 9.87 2.80 -13.63
CA GLY A 164 9.74 1.37 -13.77
C GLY A 164 10.86 0.72 -14.60
N LEU A 165 11.32 1.37 -15.66
CA LEU A 165 12.44 0.90 -16.48
C LEU A 165 13.79 1.04 -15.74
N ILE A 166 13.98 2.15 -15.03
CA ILE A 166 15.23 2.45 -14.30
C ILE A 166 15.39 1.55 -13.06
N PHE A 167 14.32 1.40 -12.26
CA PHE A 167 14.38 0.70 -10.96
C PHE A 167 13.81 -0.72 -10.99
N ARG A 168 13.17 -1.13 -12.10
CA ARG A 168 12.63 -2.48 -12.35
C ARG A 168 11.87 -3.04 -11.14
N GLN A 169 12.17 -4.27 -10.73
CA GLN A 169 11.53 -4.96 -9.59
C GLN A 169 11.91 -4.34 -8.23
N SER A 170 13.00 -3.58 -8.16
CA SER A 170 13.47 -3.00 -6.90
C SER A 170 12.65 -1.80 -6.44
N ALA A 171 11.83 -1.19 -7.31
CA ALA A 171 11.18 0.08 -7.02
C ALA A 171 10.10 -0.01 -5.93
N LYS A 172 9.33 -1.10 -5.89
CA LYS A 172 8.30 -1.31 -4.84
C LYS A 172 8.93 -1.69 -3.49
N SER A 173 9.97 -2.51 -3.47
CA SER A 173 10.73 -2.84 -2.25
C SER A 173 11.40 -1.60 -1.66
N LYS A 174 11.96 -0.72 -2.51
CA LYS A 174 12.54 0.57 -2.08
C LYS A 174 11.51 1.62 -1.63
N ARG A 175 10.21 1.46 -1.95
CA ARG A 175 9.10 2.31 -1.46
C ARG A 175 8.51 1.84 -0.12
N SER A 176 8.82 0.63 0.32
CA SER A 176 8.26 0.05 1.54
C SER A 176 8.92 0.64 2.79
N ILE A 177 8.15 1.42 3.56
CA ILE A 177 8.46 1.85 4.93
C ILE A 177 8.64 0.64 5.88
N THR A 178 8.06 -0.52 5.53
CA THR A 178 8.21 -1.76 6.30
C THR A 178 9.59 -2.40 6.13
N SER A 179 10.27 -2.23 5.00
CA SER A 179 11.65 -2.71 4.80
C SER A 179 12.64 -2.04 5.76
N TRP A 180 12.43 -0.77 6.10
CA TRP A 180 13.24 -0.07 7.12
C TRP A 180 13.05 -0.66 8.52
N ARG A 181 11.82 -1.08 8.85
CA ARG A 181 11.54 -1.78 10.13
C ARG A 181 12.12 -3.20 10.13
N ASP A 182 12.11 -3.90 9.00
CA ASP A 182 12.64 -5.26 8.92
C ASP A 182 14.18 -5.28 8.83
N HIS A 183 14.80 -4.27 8.23
CA HIS A 183 16.25 -4.05 8.31
C HIS A 183 16.70 -3.52 9.68
N ALA A 184 15.87 -2.74 10.39
CA ALA A 184 16.14 -2.38 11.78
C ALA A 184 16.07 -3.60 12.72
N LYS A 185 15.22 -4.58 12.41
CA LYS A 185 15.18 -5.88 13.11
C LYS A 185 16.38 -6.76 12.77
N SER A 186 16.91 -6.70 11.54
CA SER A 186 18.10 -7.48 11.14
C SER A 186 19.43 -6.86 11.60
N ALA A 187 19.44 -5.59 11.99
CA ALA A 187 20.61 -4.88 12.50
C ALA A 187 20.85 -5.12 14.00
N LEU A 188 19.89 -5.74 14.70
CA LEU A 188 20.06 -6.18 16.08
C LEU A 188 20.50 -7.64 16.09
N PRO A 189 21.61 -8.01 16.74
CA PRO A 189 22.07 -9.38 16.83
C PRO A 189 20.99 -10.28 17.44
N THR A 190 20.33 -11.10 16.62
CA THR A 190 19.33 -12.10 17.02
C THR A 190 19.96 -13.32 17.70
N HIS A 191 20.88 -13.12 18.64
CA HIS A 191 21.37 -14.19 19.53
C HIS A 191 20.52 -14.34 20.80
N VAL A 192 19.46 -13.55 20.95
CA VAL A 192 18.42 -13.72 21.97
C VAL A 192 17.08 -13.93 21.28
N ALA A 193 16.95 -15.08 20.61
CA ALA A 193 15.67 -15.61 20.19
C ALA A 193 14.83 -15.92 21.44
N GLY A 194 13.78 -15.13 21.69
CA GLY A 194 12.83 -15.46 22.76
C GLY A 194 11.94 -14.35 23.32
N VAL A 195 12.01 -13.10 22.86
CA VAL A 195 11.11 -12.04 23.35
C VAL A 195 10.20 -11.56 22.21
N ASP A 196 8.92 -11.90 22.33
CA ASP A 196 7.84 -11.48 21.44
C ASP A 196 7.56 -9.98 21.67
N ILE A 197 8.06 -9.11 20.78
CA ILE A 197 7.80 -7.66 20.83
C ILE A 197 6.57 -7.37 19.97
N ARG A 198 5.39 -7.58 20.53
CA ARG A 198 4.15 -6.95 20.07
C ARG A 198 4.09 -5.51 20.62
N PRO A 199 3.57 -4.52 19.88
CA PRO A 199 3.47 -3.15 20.38
C PRO A 199 2.39 -3.10 21.45
N ILE A 200 2.79 -3.11 22.72
CA ILE A 200 1.91 -2.84 23.87
C ILE A 200 1.73 -1.32 23.93
N ALA A 201 0.75 -0.80 23.19
CA ALA A 201 0.04 0.38 23.67
C ALA A 201 -0.79 -0.08 24.88
N SER A 202 -0.66 0.61 26.02
CA SER A 202 -1.27 0.29 27.33
C SER A 202 -0.62 -0.84 28.13
N ALA A 203 0.50 -0.53 28.81
CA ALA A 203 0.79 -1.10 30.13
C ALA A 203 1.73 -0.16 30.90
N ALA A 204 1.26 0.36 32.03
CA ALA A 204 2.04 1.15 32.97
C ALA A 204 3.20 0.32 33.57
N PRO A 205 4.32 0.93 34.01
CA PRO A 205 5.48 0.21 34.50
C PRO A 205 5.17 -0.50 35.83
N SER A 206 5.43 -1.81 35.86
CA SER A 206 5.13 -2.76 36.94
C SER A 206 6.00 -2.63 38.21
N PHE A 207 6.51 -1.44 38.52
CA PHE A 207 7.42 -1.23 39.65
C PHE A 207 6.73 -1.00 41.00
N VAL A 208 5.39 -0.98 41.06
CA VAL A 208 4.63 -0.62 42.27
C VAL A 208 3.76 -1.72 42.87
N SER A 209 3.75 -2.94 42.32
CA SER A 209 2.81 -4.00 42.76
C SER A 209 3.28 -4.90 43.90
N SER A 210 4.49 -4.72 44.46
CA SER A 210 5.04 -5.62 45.48
C SER A 210 4.79 -5.21 46.94
N VAL A 211 4.10 -4.09 47.21
CA VAL A 211 3.89 -3.60 48.60
C VAL A 211 2.54 -4.01 49.20
N PHE A 212 1.58 -4.47 48.39
CA PHE A 212 0.24 -4.87 48.86
C PHE A 212 -0.14 -6.25 48.32
N LYS A 213 0.33 -7.33 48.93
CA LYS A 213 -0.41 -8.60 48.93
C LYS A 213 0.03 -9.53 50.04
N GLY A 214 -0.79 -9.58 51.09
CA GLY A 214 -0.72 -10.59 52.14
C GLY A 214 -1.14 -11.97 51.64
N ASN A 215 -0.70 -12.97 52.43
CA ASN A 215 -1.06 -14.38 52.45
C ASN A 215 -2.21 -14.83 51.55
N ASP A 216 -1.94 -15.75 50.63
CA ASP A 216 -2.44 -17.12 50.72
C ASP A 216 -1.74 -18.03 49.68
N GLU A 217 -1.73 -19.33 49.99
CA GLU A 217 -0.85 -20.37 49.48
C GLU A 217 -1.02 -20.76 47.99
N LYS A 218 0.06 -21.34 47.46
CA LYS A 218 0.39 -21.75 46.07
C LYS A 218 -0.48 -22.93 45.53
N PRO A 219 -0.55 -23.18 44.19
CA PRO A 219 0.52 -23.91 43.49
C PRO A 219 0.96 -23.35 42.12
N GLN A 220 2.28 -23.20 42.00
CA GLN A 220 3.18 -23.55 40.89
C GLN A 220 2.80 -23.21 39.43
N ALA A 221 3.40 -22.14 38.92
CA ALA A 221 4.03 -22.14 37.59
C ALA A 221 5.44 -21.55 37.73
N GLU A 222 6.45 -22.38 37.51
CA GLU A 222 7.87 -22.06 37.64
C GLU A 222 8.28 -20.92 36.68
N ALA A 223 8.42 -19.71 37.21
CA ALA A 223 9.29 -18.71 36.58
C ALA A 223 10.74 -19.16 36.75
N LYS A 224 11.24 -19.98 35.83
CA LYS A 224 12.65 -20.35 35.73
C LYS A 224 13.45 -19.12 35.28
N ILE A 225 13.79 -18.27 36.24
CA ILE A 225 14.93 -17.37 36.09
C ILE A 225 16.17 -18.27 36.16
N GLY A 226 16.79 -18.52 35.00
CA GLY A 226 17.95 -19.39 34.90
C GLY A 226 19.14 -18.79 35.65
N TYR A 227 19.60 -19.47 36.71
CA TYR A 227 20.92 -19.21 37.29
C TYR A 227 21.94 -19.69 36.27
N GLY A 228 22.55 -18.77 35.51
CA GLY A 228 23.47 -19.09 34.41
C GLY A 228 24.70 -19.93 34.83
N PHE A 229 25.63 -20.14 33.89
CA PHE A 229 26.84 -20.93 34.13
C PHE A 229 27.81 -20.17 35.06
N GLY A 230 27.83 -20.54 36.33
CA GLY A 230 28.69 -19.95 37.35
C GLY A 230 28.44 -20.55 38.74
N VAL A 231 29.12 -20.02 39.75
CA VAL A 231 29.13 -20.54 41.13
C VAL A 231 27.72 -20.64 41.73
N GLN A 232 26.80 -19.73 41.36
CA GLN A 232 25.42 -19.75 41.84
C GLN A 232 24.59 -20.88 41.19
N GLY A 233 24.82 -21.17 39.90
CA GLY A 233 24.21 -22.30 39.21
C GLY A 233 24.70 -23.65 39.73
N GLU A 234 26.00 -23.76 40.04
CA GLU A 234 26.58 -24.97 40.63
C GLU A 234 26.00 -25.26 42.02
N LYS A 235 25.89 -24.25 42.88
CA LYS A 235 25.26 -24.40 44.20
C LYS A 235 23.77 -24.78 44.09
N ALA A 236 23.03 -24.18 43.16
CA ALA A 236 21.62 -24.50 42.95
C ALA A 236 21.40 -25.91 42.41
N ALA A 237 22.28 -26.40 41.53
CA ALA A 237 22.24 -27.77 41.03
C ALA A 237 22.64 -28.79 42.09
N GLY A 238 23.65 -28.48 42.90
CA GLY A 238 24.06 -29.32 44.03
C GLY A 238 22.97 -29.48 45.09
N LEU A 239 22.24 -28.40 45.41
CA LEU A 239 21.08 -28.46 46.31
C LEU A 239 19.93 -29.31 45.77
N ARG A 240 19.84 -29.48 44.44
CA ARG A 240 18.85 -30.34 43.79
C ARG A 240 19.38 -31.77 43.53
N GLY A 241 20.54 -32.11 44.07
CA GLY A 241 21.13 -33.45 43.96
C GLY A 241 21.80 -33.76 42.61
N TYR A 242 21.97 -32.76 41.73
CA TYR A 242 22.66 -32.94 40.46
C TYR A 242 24.17 -32.72 40.64
N LEU A 243 24.97 -33.74 40.31
CA LEU A 243 26.42 -33.63 40.22
C LEU A 243 26.78 -33.09 38.84
N ILE A 244 27.20 -31.82 38.76
CA ILE A 244 27.69 -31.23 37.52
C ILE A 244 29.11 -31.74 37.27
N SER A 245 29.27 -32.69 36.35
CA SER A 245 30.59 -33.04 35.84
C SER A 245 31.06 -31.96 34.86
N LYS A 246 32.30 -31.50 35.03
CA LYS A 246 32.90 -30.56 34.08
C LYS A 246 33.20 -31.33 32.79
N PRO A 247 32.91 -30.76 31.61
CA PRO A 247 33.30 -31.36 30.35
C PRO A 247 34.83 -31.51 30.31
N VAL A 248 35.29 -32.58 29.66
CA VAL A 248 36.72 -32.88 29.53
C VAL A 248 37.38 -31.76 28.73
N ASP A 249 38.34 -31.06 29.34
CA ASP A 249 39.08 -29.97 28.70
C ASP A 249 39.87 -30.52 27.49
N SER A 250 39.41 -30.19 26.28
CA SER A 250 40.03 -30.63 25.02
C SER A 250 41.23 -29.77 24.58
N LEU A 251 41.67 -28.84 25.43
CA LEU A 251 42.72 -27.86 25.08
C LEU A 251 43.84 -27.85 26.14
N PRO A 252 45.13 -27.92 25.73
CA PRO A 252 46.25 -27.79 26.64
C PRO A 252 46.20 -26.46 27.39
N ARG A 253 46.29 -26.53 28.72
CA ARG A 253 46.14 -25.40 29.64
C ARG A 253 47.38 -24.51 29.63
N TYR A 254 47.43 -23.50 28.76
CA TYR A 254 48.55 -22.55 28.65
C TYR A 254 48.53 -21.36 29.62
N ALA A 255 47.56 -21.28 30.54
CA ALA A 255 47.48 -20.19 31.51
C ALA A 255 47.97 -20.63 32.90
N PRO A 256 49.03 -19.99 33.47
CA PRO A 256 49.47 -20.29 34.82
C PRO A 256 48.41 -19.87 35.86
N LYS A 257 48.22 -20.73 36.86
CA LYS A 257 47.26 -20.55 37.95
C LYS A 257 47.76 -19.43 38.87
N ARG A 258 46.97 -18.37 39.08
CA ARG A 258 47.27 -17.32 40.08
C ARG A 258 47.29 -17.95 41.48
N SER A 259 48.41 -17.88 42.18
CA SER A 259 48.49 -18.19 43.60
C SER A 259 47.90 -17.02 44.39
N SER A 260 46.85 -17.28 45.16
CA SER A 260 46.40 -16.39 46.23
C SER A 260 47.10 -16.82 47.51
N SER A 261 48.13 -16.09 47.91
CA SER A 261 48.72 -16.19 49.24
C SER A 261 47.74 -15.63 50.28
N ILE A 262 47.53 -16.40 51.33
CA ILE A 262 46.74 -16.10 52.52
C ILE A 262 47.51 -15.09 53.40
N SER A 263 46.80 -14.09 53.91
CA SER A 263 47.03 -13.45 55.22
C SER A 263 45.71 -12.89 55.72
#